data_AF-A0A961TWP1-F1
#
_entry.id   AF-A0A961TWP1-F1
#
_cell.length_a   1.000
_cell.length_b   1.000
_cell.length_c   1.000
_cell.angle_alpha   90.00
_cell.angle_beta   90.00
_cell.angle_gamma   90.00
#
_symmetry.space_group_name_H-M   'P 1'
#
loop_
_entity.id
_entity.type
_entity.pdbx_description
1 polymer ?
#
loop_
_entity_poly.entity_id
_entity_poly.type
_entity_poly.pdbx_seq_one_letter_code
_entity_poly.pdbx_strand_id
1 'polypeptide(L)'
;MKYKMFAYLLAGSCVVGFQAHAQQAPRHALPPATPLMAISGDGMFGLKLGQSIDLTDRKVLMTFPRNGYNTASNFDKKFVSIKFNGSDFGMTQGNRLNLKDFNPTSKQFASMRECFIDFIDISAPSGATPVATFRFECK
;
A
#
# COMPACT_ATOMS: atom_id res chain seq x y z
N MET A 1 63.98 -29.17 47.19
CA MET A 1 63.47 -30.51 47.58
C MET A 1 62.17 -30.75 46.81
N LYS A 2 62.21 -31.57 45.75
CA LYS A 2 61.81 -33.00 45.70
C LYS A 2 60.28 -33.26 45.72
N TYR A 3 59.76 -33.48 44.50
CA TYR A 3 58.80 -34.49 44.01
C TYR A 3 57.32 -34.57 44.49
N LYS A 4 56.46 -34.79 43.47
CA LYS A 4 55.40 -35.82 43.24
C LYS A 4 54.07 -35.15 42.84
N MET A 5 53.64 -35.13 41.57
CA MET A 5 53.09 -36.18 40.68
C MET A 5 51.78 -36.84 41.18
N PHE A 6 50.83 -37.00 40.23
CA PHE A 6 49.53 -37.72 40.22
C PHE A 6 48.30 -36.95 40.77
N ALA A 7 47.08 -37.03 40.22
CA ALA A 7 46.49 -37.82 39.13
C ALA A 7 45.19 -37.14 38.61
N TYR A 8 44.80 -37.50 37.39
CA TYR A 8 43.52 -37.22 36.73
C TYR A 8 42.31 -37.77 37.51
N LEU A 9 41.16 -37.08 37.44
CA LEU A 9 39.85 -37.73 37.31
C LEU A 9 38.79 -36.79 36.71
N LEU A 10 38.20 -37.27 35.63
CA LEU A 10 37.13 -36.68 34.82
C LEU A 10 35.76 -36.75 35.54
N ALA A 11 35.01 -35.66 35.49
CA ALA A 11 33.54 -35.63 35.47
C ALA A 11 33.16 -34.23 34.93
N GLY A 12 32.54 -34.04 33.77
CA GLY A 12 31.46 -34.82 33.17
C GLY A 12 30.13 -34.23 33.63
N SER A 13 29.72 -33.07 33.10
CA SER A 13 28.43 -32.46 33.43
C SER A 13 27.87 -31.65 32.26
N CYS A 14 27.05 -32.35 31.48
CA CYS A 14 25.82 -31.94 30.79
C CYS A 14 25.75 -30.52 30.21
N VAL A 15 26.02 -30.42 28.90
CA VAL A 15 25.46 -29.35 28.05
C VAL A 15 23.95 -29.60 27.95
N VAL A 16 23.15 -28.78 28.62
CA VAL A 16 21.68 -28.78 28.42
C VAL A 16 21.42 -28.12 27.07
N GLY A 17 21.37 -28.93 26.02
CA GLY A 17 20.90 -28.50 24.71
C GLY A 17 19.42 -28.16 24.78
N PHE A 18 19.08 -26.88 24.88
CA PHE A 18 17.74 -26.41 24.58
C PHE A 18 17.49 -26.59 23.07
N GLN A 19 16.92 -27.74 22.69
CA GLN A 19 16.28 -27.87 21.38
C GLN A 19 14.97 -27.07 21.42
N ALA A 20 15.06 -25.79 21.08
CA ALA A 20 13.90 -25.00 20.70
C ALA A 20 13.29 -25.66 19.44
N HIS A 21 12.28 -26.50 19.65
CA HIS A 21 11.38 -26.92 18.59
C HIS A 21 10.61 -25.67 18.16
N ALA A 22 11.17 -24.95 17.18
CA ALA A 22 10.41 -23.97 16.42
C ALA A 22 9.30 -24.75 15.71
N GLN A 23 8.12 -24.83 16.33
CA GLN A 23 6.89 -25.17 15.63
C GLN A 23 6.77 -24.18 14.48
N GLN A 24 7.10 -24.62 13.27
CA GLN A 24 6.70 -23.91 12.07
C GLN A 24 5.18 -23.91 12.08
N ALA A 25 4.60 -22.75 12.43
CA ALA A 25 3.18 -22.51 12.28
C ALA A 25 2.77 -22.92 10.86
N PRO A 26 1.59 -23.54 10.67
CA PRO A 26 1.11 -23.91 9.36
C PRO A 26 1.22 -22.67 8.46
N ARG A 27 2.04 -22.77 7.40
CA ARG A 27 2.08 -21.74 6.37
C ARG A 27 0.72 -21.80 5.68
N HIS A 28 -0.24 -21.04 6.19
CA HIS A 28 -1.48 -20.77 5.46
C HIS A 28 -1.05 -20.27 4.09
N ALA A 29 -1.42 -21.01 3.04
CA ALA A 29 -1.21 -20.58 1.69
C ALA A 29 -1.84 -19.19 1.58
N LEU A 30 -1.02 -18.18 1.28
CA LEU A 30 -1.53 -16.86 1.00
C LEU A 30 -2.57 -17.02 -0.11
N PRO A 31 -3.78 -16.46 0.06
CA PRO A 31 -4.77 -16.49 -1.01
C PRO A 31 -4.11 -15.94 -2.29
N PRO A 32 -4.45 -16.51 -3.46
CA PRO A 32 -3.89 -16.03 -4.72
C PRO A 32 -4.10 -14.52 -4.81
N ALA A 33 -3.02 -13.79 -5.10
CA ALA A 33 -3.07 -12.33 -5.18
C ALA A 33 -4.11 -11.93 -6.23
N THR A 34 -5.18 -11.26 -5.79
CA THR A 34 -6.17 -10.72 -6.72
C THR A 34 -5.47 -9.68 -7.60
N PRO A 35 -5.49 -9.83 -8.93
CA PRO A 35 -4.88 -8.84 -9.81
C PRO A 35 -5.59 -7.50 -9.62
N LEU A 36 -4.79 -6.46 -9.41
CA LEU A 36 -5.31 -5.09 -9.39
C LEU A 36 -5.76 -4.72 -10.79
N MET A 37 -6.85 -3.94 -10.89
CA MET A 37 -7.17 -3.30 -12.17
C MET A 37 -6.03 -2.33 -12.51
N ALA A 38 -5.58 -2.36 -13.75
CA ALA A 38 -4.56 -1.45 -14.25
C ALA A 38 -5.19 -0.50 -15.26
N ILE A 39 -4.91 0.78 -15.14
CA ILE A 39 -5.23 1.74 -16.20
C ILE A 39 -3.99 1.90 -17.06
N SER A 40 -4.10 1.39 -18.29
CA SER A 40 -3.10 1.56 -19.34
C SER A 40 -3.47 2.80 -20.16
N GLY A 41 -2.87 3.94 -19.83
CA GLY A 41 -2.99 5.18 -20.61
C GLY A 41 -3.95 6.21 -20.06
N ASP A 42 -4.27 7.21 -20.89
CA ASP A 42 -5.08 8.37 -20.52
C ASP A 42 -6.58 8.02 -20.51
N GLY A 43 -7.35 8.62 -19.60
CA GLY A 43 -8.81 8.48 -19.62
C GLY A 43 -9.50 8.77 -18.29
N MET A 44 -10.81 8.55 -18.29
CA MET A 44 -11.63 8.62 -17.09
C MET A 44 -11.85 7.24 -16.49
N PHE A 45 -11.91 7.17 -15.16
CA PHE A 45 -12.21 5.93 -14.44
C PHE A 45 -12.94 6.20 -13.14
N GLY A 46 -13.74 5.21 -12.73
CA GLY A 46 -14.39 5.18 -11.42
C GLY A 46 -13.65 4.27 -10.45
N LEU A 47 -13.45 4.73 -9.22
CA LEU A 47 -12.88 3.95 -8.13
C LEU A 47 -13.90 3.85 -7.00
N LYS A 48 -14.27 2.62 -6.62
CA LYS A 48 -15.21 2.38 -5.52
C LYS A 48 -14.51 2.54 -4.17
N LEU A 49 -15.26 2.92 -3.14
CA LEU A 49 -14.72 3.01 -1.79
C LEU A 49 -14.16 1.65 -1.31
N GLY A 50 -12.91 1.65 -0.87
CA GLY A 50 -12.12 0.49 -0.49
C GLY A 50 -11.36 -0.17 -1.63
N GLN A 51 -11.45 0.36 -2.85
CA GLN A 51 -10.79 -0.21 -4.02
C GLN A 51 -9.44 0.45 -4.27
N SER A 52 -8.53 -0.35 -4.84
CA SER A 52 -7.23 0.09 -5.34
C SER A 52 -7.10 -0.18 -6.83
N ILE A 53 -6.24 0.61 -7.48
CA ILE A 53 -5.94 0.51 -8.90
C ILE A 53 -4.47 0.84 -9.11
N ASP A 54 -3.81 0.13 -10.02
CA ASP A 54 -2.47 0.49 -10.47
C ASP A 54 -2.60 1.50 -11.61
N LEU A 55 -2.06 2.69 -11.38
CA LEU A 55 -1.92 3.70 -12.41
C LEU A 55 -0.68 3.34 -13.22
N THR A 56 -0.89 3.01 -14.50
CA THR A 56 0.14 2.64 -15.47
C THR A 56 0.92 1.36 -15.16
N ASP A 57 1.84 1.01 -16.06
CA ASP A 57 2.88 0.01 -15.87
C ASP A 57 3.96 0.41 -14.85
N ARG A 58 3.93 1.67 -14.36
CA ARG A 58 4.93 2.23 -13.44
C ARG A 58 4.66 1.95 -11.95
N LYS A 59 3.72 1.05 -11.63
CA LYS A 59 3.44 0.55 -10.27
C LYS A 59 3.07 1.65 -9.27
N VAL A 60 2.31 2.66 -9.72
CA VAL A 60 1.77 3.68 -8.82
C VAL A 60 0.41 3.22 -8.34
N LEU A 61 0.35 2.74 -7.10
CA LEU A 61 -0.88 2.24 -6.50
C LEU A 61 -1.72 3.41 -6.00
N MET A 62 -2.87 3.63 -6.63
CA MET A 62 -3.89 4.56 -6.15
C MET A 62 -4.99 3.80 -5.42
N THR A 63 -5.39 4.29 -4.25
CA THR A 63 -6.44 3.67 -3.44
C THR A 63 -7.46 4.72 -3.01
N PHE A 64 -8.74 4.37 -3.05
CA PHE A 64 -9.81 5.14 -2.43
C PHE A 64 -10.18 4.47 -1.09
N PRO A 65 -9.49 4.77 0.02
CA PRO A 65 -9.57 3.99 1.26
C PRO A 65 -10.90 4.17 1.99
N ARG A 66 -11.29 3.18 2.79
CA ARG A 66 -12.36 3.30 3.79
C ARG A 66 -11.89 4.08 5.04
N ASN A 67 -11.14 5.16 4.87
CA ASN A 67 -10.61 5.94 5.99
C ASN A 67 -11.68 6.90 6.55
N GLY A 68 -11.43 7.46 7.75
CA GLY A 68 -12.36 8.35 8.43
C GLY A 68 -12.64 9.68 7.73
N TYR A 69 -11.88 10.05 6.69
CA TYR A 69 -12.14 11.24 5.87
C TYR A 69 -13.09 10.96 4.70
N ASN A 70 -13.32 9.70 4.34
CA ASN A 70 -14.22 9.31 3.26
C ASN A 70 -15.60 8.97 3.81
N THR A 71 -16.29 10.01 4.28
CA THR A 71 -17.62 9.95 4.88
C THR A 71 -18.67 10.58 3.97
N ALA A 72 -19.94 10.25 4.18
CA ALA A 72 -21.06 10.85 3.46
C ALA A 72 -21.00 12.39 3.49
N SER A 73 -20.76 12.98 4.67
CA SER A 73 -20.66 14.45 4.81
C SER A 73 -19.55 15.08 3.98
N ASN A 74 -18.43 14.38 3.77
CA ASN A 74 -17.36 14.87 2.91
C ASN A 74 -17.65 14.64 1.42
N PHE A 75 -18.37 13.56 1.08
CA PHE A 75 -18.83 13.33 -0.29
C PHE A 75 -19.85 14.38 -0.73
N ASP A 76 -20.73 14.83 0.17
CA ASP A 76 -21.68 15.93 -0.09
C ASP A 76 -20.96 17.25 -0.40
N LYS A 77 -19.79 17.46 0.21
CA LYS A 77 -18.88 18.59 -0.07
C LYS A 77 -17.98 18.35 -1.28
N LYS A 78 -18.19 17.24 -1.99
CA LYS A 78 -17.38 16.83 -3.14
C LYS A 78 -15.89 16.80 -2.80
N PHE A 79 -15.57 16.20 -1.66
CA PHE A 79 -14.23 15.97 -1.17
C PHE A 79 -13.96 14.46 -1.03
N VAL A 80 -12.74 14.04 -1.39
CA VAL A 80 -12.25 12.67 -1.19
C VAL A 80 -10.84 12.68 -0.63
N SER A 81 -10.54 11.69 0.20
CA SER A 81 -9.18 11.30 0.57
C SER A 81 -8.77 10.08 -0.25
N ILE A 82 -7.64 10.15 -0.94
CA ILE A 82 -7.06 9.07 -1.73
C ILE A 82 -5.65 8.78 -1.24
N LYS A 83 -5.15 7.58 -1.51
CA LYS A 83 -3.76 7.20 -1.23
C LYS A 83 -3.01 6.94 -2.52
N PHE A 84 -1.77 7.43 -2.60
CA PHE A 84 -0.80 7.02 -3.60
C PHE A 84 0.40 6.38 -2.92
N ASN A 85 0.72 5.13 -3.25
CA ASN A 85 1.84 4.40 -2.67
C ASN A 85 1.87 4.47 -1.12
N GLY A 86 0.69 4.48 -0.50
CA GLY A 86 0.52 4.58 0.96
C GLY A 86 0.40 5.99 1.54
N SER A 87 0.71 7.04 0.79
CA SER A 87 0.58 8.44 1.23
C SER A 87 -0.82 8.99 1.00
N ASP A 88 -1.46 9.51 2.06
CA ASP A 88 -2.78 10.13 2.00
C ASP A 88 -2.73 11.53 1.33
N PHE A 89 -3.75 11.81 0.52
CA PHE A 89 -3.94 13.10 -0.14
C PHE A 89 -5.44 13.43 -0.21
N GLY A 90 -5.81 14.67 0.11
CA GLY A 90 -7.18 15.16 0.01
C GLY A 90 -7.41 15.92 -1.29
N MET A 91 -8.54 15.68 -1.96
CA MET A 91 -8.94 16.37 -3.18
C MET A 91 -10.38 16.85 -3.08
N THR A 92 -10.61 18.08 -3.53
CA THR A 92 -11.95 18.63 -3.78
C THR A 92 -12.23 18.56 -5.28
N GLN A 93 -13.48 18.35 -5.66
CA GLN A 93 -13.91 18.27 -7.06
C GLN A 93 -13.41 19.48 -7.87
N GLY A 94 -12.91 19.21 -9.08
CA GLY A 94 -12.32 20.21 -9.97
C GLY A 94 -10.83 20.44 -9.72
N ASN A 95 -10.26 19.93 -8.63
CA ASN A 95 -8.81 20.06 -8.39
C ASN A 95 -8.01 19.09 -9.27
N ARG A 96 -6.87 19.60 -9.72
CA ARG A 96 -5.82 18.84 -10.40
C ARG A 96 -4.67 18.54 -9.45
N LEU A 97 -4.28 17.28 -9.38
CA LEU A 97 -3.03 16.84 -8.76
C LEU A 97 -1.98 16.62 -9.85
N ASN A 98 -0.94 17.44 -9.87
CA ASN A 98 0.23 17.16 -10.70
C ASN A 98 1.08 16.06 -10.05
N LEU A 99 1.16 14.89 -10.68
CA LEU A 99 1.88 13.74 -10.14
C LEU A 99 3.40 13.90 -10.24
N LYS A 100 3.89 14.84 -11.06
CA LYS A 100 5.31 15.19 -11.14
C LYS A 100 5.79 16.00 -9.94
N ASP A 101 4.91 16.79 -9.34
CA ASP A 101 5.22 17.66 -8.20
C ASP A 101 4.84 17.00 -6.86
N PHE A 102 4.07 15.91 -6.93
CA PHE A 102 3.65 15.17 -5.76
C PHE A 102 4.74 14.19 -5.31
N ASN A 103 5.36 14.46 -4.16
CA ASN A 103 6.51 13.69 -3.63
C ASN A 103 6.37 12.15 -3.71
N PRO A 104 5.20 11.53 -3.41
CA PRO A 104 5.03 10.08 -3.49
C PRO A 104 5.15 9.48 -4.91
N THR A 105 5.03 10.30 -5.95
CA THR A 105 4.97 9.87 -7.36
C THR A 105 5.93 10.61 -8.29
N SER A 106 6.57 11.68 -7.81
CA SER A 106 7.37 12.60 -8.63
C SER A 106 8.48 11.91 -9.42
N LYS A 107 9.20 10.97 -8.79
CA LYS A 107 10.29 10.23 -9.43
C LYS A 107 9.80 9.33 -10.57
N GLN A 108 8.63 8.71 -10.40
CA GLN A 108 8.04 7.80 -11.38
C GLN A 108 7.60 8.53 -12.65
N PHE A 109 7.23 9.81 -12.54
CA PHE A 109 6.71 10.61 -13.64
C PHE A 109 7.65 11.75 -14.09
N ALA A 110 8.87 11.84 -13.55
CA ALA A 110 9.81 12.93 -13.82
C ALA A 110 10.12 13.12 -15.31
N SER A 111 10.17 12.02 -16.07
CA SER A 111 10.45 12.03 -17.52
C SER A 111 9.25 12.43 -18.38
N MET A 112 8.03 12.44 -17.83
CA MET A 112 6.82 12.75 -18.58
C MET A 112 6.74 14.26 -18.82
N ARG A 113 6.24 14.69 -19.96
CA ARG A 113 5.97 16.10 -20.23
C ARG A 113 4.89 16.61 -19.28
N GLU A 114 3.80 15.87 -19.18
CA GLU A 114 2.63 16.19 -18.36
C GLU A 114 2.12 14.90 -17.71
N CYS A 115 1.76 14.94 -16.43
CA CYS A 115 1.18 13.77 -15.76
C CYS A 115 0.36 14.20 -14.54
N PHE A 116 -0.97 14.05 -14.63
CA PHE A 116 -1.87 14.55 -13.59
C PHE A 116 -3.08 13.63 -13.36
N ILE A 117 -3.73 13.87 -12.22
CA ILE A 117 -5.06 13.36 -11.90
C ILE A 117 -5.99 14.51 -11.59
N ASP A 118 -7.13 14.56 -12.27
CA ASP A 118 -8.23 15.43 -11.92
C ASP A 118 -9.29 14.65 -11.15
N PHE A 119 -9.81 15.23 -10.08
CA PHE A 119 -10.98 14.69 -9.40
C PHE A 119 -12.25 15.28 -10.01
N ILE A 120 -13.03 14.43 -10.69
CA ILE A 120 -14.15 14.84 -11.53
C ILE A 120 -15.46 14.90 -10.74
N ASP A 121 -15.78 13.86 -9.98
CA ASP A 121 -17.01 13.80 -9.18
C ASP A 121 -16.98 12.64 -8.18
N ILE A 122 -17.81 12.70 -7.14
CA ILE A 122 -18.16 11.54 -6.33
C ILE A 122 -19.67 11.36 -6.23
N SER A 123 -20.12 10.13 -6.49
CA SER A 123 -21.50 9.69 -6.34
C SER A 123 -21.61 8.72 -5.18
N ALA A 124 -22.49 9.02 -4.23
CA ALA A 124 -22.80 8.17 -3.08
C ALA A 124 -24.32 7.93 -2.99
N PRO A 125 -24.90 7.08 -3.87
CA PRO A 125 -26.32 6.78 -3.83
C PRO A 125 -26.68 6.05 -2.54
N SER A 126 -27.88 6.28 -2.03
CA SER A 126 -28.38 5.58 -0.84
C SER A 126 -28.33 4.06 -1.04
N GLY A 127 -27.73 3.34 -0.08
CA GLY A 127 -27.57 1.89 -0.12
C GLY A 127 -26.47 1.36 -1.05
N ALA A 128 -25.77 2.22 -1.80
CA ALA A 128 -24.69 1.82 -2.71
C ALA A 128 -23.30 2.21 -2.16
N THR A 129 -22.27 1.51 -2.65
CA THR A 129 -20.89 1.89 -2.34
C THR A 129 -20.53 3.16 -3.11
N PRO A 130 -19.99 4.21 -2.44
CA PRO A 130 -19.57 5.43 -3.11
C PRO A 130 -18.54 5.17 -4.22
N VAL A 131 -18.65 5.93 -5.31
CA VAL A 131 -17.76 5.85 -6.47
C VAL A 131 -17.21 7.25 -6.77
N ALA A 132 -15.89 7.39 -6.68
CA ALA A 132 -15.18 8.59 -7.09
C ALA A 132 -14.72 8.44 -8.54
N THR A 133 -14.94 9.46 -9.36
CA THR A 133 -14.54 9.52 -10.77
C THR A 133 -13.33 10.43 -10.91
N PHE A 134 -12.31 9.92 -11.59
CA PHE A 134 -11.06 10.63 -11.84
C PHE A 134 -10.75 10.65 -13.32
N ARG A 135 -10.00 11.67 -13.77
CA ARG A 135 -9.32 11.68 -15.07
C ARG A 135 -7.83 11.56 -14.82
N PHE A 136 -7.19 10.60 -15.47
CA PHE A 136 -5.75 10.44 -15.48
C PHE A 136 -5.22 10.75 -16.89
N GLU A 137 -4.14 11.52 -16.98
CA GLU A 137 -3.50 11.86 -18.25
C GLU A 137 -2.00 12.00 -18.03
N CYS A 138 -1.21 11.23 -18.78
CA CYS A 138 0.25 11.30 -18.76
C CYS A 138 0.85 11.14 -20.17
N LYS A 139 1.63 12.14 -20.58
CA LYS A 139 2.25 12.27 -21.92
C LYS A 139 3.73 12.54 -21.83
#